data_AF-C3N4D2-F1
#
_entry.id   AF-C3N4D2-F1
#
_cell.length_a   1.000
_cell.length_b   1.000
_cell.length_c   1.000
_cell.angle_alpha   90.00
_cell.angle_beta   90.00
_cell.angle_gamma   90.00
#
_symmetry.space_group_name_H-M   'P 1'
#
loop_
_entity.id
_entity.type
_entity.pdbx_description
1 polymer ?
#
loop_
_entity_poly.entity_id
_entity_poly.type
_entity_poly.pdbx_seq_one_letter_code
_entity_poly.pdbx_strand_id
1 'polypeptide(L)'
;MRKGIQKFLDILNCRDNSIYYECEDVNFILTFPTGYGKTTLSLEIAQMIDLKPTQNFSRLIHVVPTRSLAKDIQNSACERGLGFAVQYSFTPSHIKSPLFLAKLIITTYDSFLLNLYKASIGETFSYHGHYDLPRFGIYTSLVHFDEFHLMNEGNSWTSLLGAVRHLSKVGVNMILSSATPSKSVEEELIRMMENRKVVRLAVVNEYGESAKNRNCVKVNEGYYECKVGSVKYISLEVKDKIKVPNININFLDKEDEVLEVVKRNKDKKIMVIVNTVDKAITIYEKLRDLSPCLIHSRFKIGDRDEKLRKECNIIIATQVIEVGVNISSEVMISEQAPITSIVQRVGRLLRDNKKDEGELYIWKSGNYYPYDKDEVENTVKELKSKKDNISLKLPSSYGEIVDRIIKPPEEDLDLLKELDYIAENLFATREDLEKLLDKYCTLTNSYVINVAYDTPASERDLIPLDGDLALKIAIRGNDCVYAYVEEYMPERKVELDKVNVRETCVKITKPCRDYRKVFYDEDKRYIIYALKIDKELYNEETGLRLKK
;
A
#
# COMPACT_ATOMS: atom_id res chain seq x y z
N MET A 1 16.32 12.09 -15.62
CA MET A 1 16.01 11.79 -14.20
C MET A 1 15.50 13.05 -13.51
N ARG A 2 14.50 12.98 -12.62
CA ARG A 2 13.98 14.15 -11.88
C ARG A 2 14.99 14.66 -10.85
N LYS A 3 14.96 15.95 -10.50
CA LYS A 3 15.95 16.57 -9.60
C LYS A 3 15.99 15.95 -8.21
N GLY A 4 14.83 15.60 -7.64
CA GLY A 4 14.76 14.95 -6.33
C GLY A 4 15.37 13.55 -6.31
N ILE A 5 15.19 12.78 -7.40
CA ILE A 5 15.82 11.45 -7.56
C ILE A 5 17.33 11.60 -7.70
N GLN A 6 17.80 12.56 -8.52
CA GLN A 6 19.22 12.83 -8.65
C GLN A 6 19.82 13.23 -7.28
N LYS A 7 19.17 14.14 -6.57
CA LYS A 7 19.64 14.59 -5.25
C LYS A 7 19.70 13.45 -4.24
N PHE A 8 18.74 12.53 -4.27
CA PHE A 8 18.79 11.31 -3.46
C PHE A 8 20.06 10.50 -3.76
N LEU A 9 20.32 10.21 -5.04
CA LEU A 9 21.49 9.42 -5.45
C LEU A 9 22.80 10.14 -5.08
N ASP A 10 22.84 11.47 -5.18
CA ASP A 10 23.98 12.28 -4.76
C ASP A 10 24.23 12.21 -3.24
N ILE A 11 23.19 12.02 -2.42
CA ILE A 11 23.33 11.87 -0.96
C ILE A 11 23.72 10.44 -0.60
N LEU A 12 23.13 9.45 -1.28
CA LEU A 12 23.52 8.06 -1.13
C LEU A 12 24.98 7.85 -1.56
N ASN A 13 25.46 8.65 -2.52
CA ASN A 13 26.88 8.81 -2.88
C ASN A 13 27.61 7.47 -3.00
N CYS A 14 27.06 6.55 -3.78
CA CYS A 14 27.68 5.26 -4.06
C CYS A 14 28.90 5.44 -4.97
N ARG A 15 30.10 5.40 -4.38
CA ARG A 15 31.37 5.53 -5.10
C ARG A 15 31.78 4.18 -5.66
N ASP A 16 32.17 4.15 -6.93
CA ASP A 16 32.60 2.93 -7.59
C ASP A 16 34.03 2.57 -7.19
N ASN A 17 34.18 1.52 -6.39
CA ASN A 17 35.46 0.82 -6.26
C ASN A 17 35.48 -0.31 -7.30
N SER A 18 36.65 -0.73 -7.77
CA SER A 18 36.79 -1.73 -8.86
C SER A 18 35.99 -3.03 -8.64
N ILE A 19 35.65 -3.37 -7.39
CA ILE A 19 34.96 -4.61 -6.99
C ILE A 19 33.52 -4.36 -6.46
N TYR A 20 33.23 -3.22 -5.83
CA TYR A 20 31.95 -2.94 -5.16
C TYR A 20 31.64 -1.44 -5.09
N TYR A 21 30.38 -1.07 -4.85
CA TYR A 21 30.00 0.30 -4.53
C TYR A 21 30.11 0.60 -3.04
N GLU A 22 30.75 1.71 -2.68
CA GLU A 22 30.79 2.23 -1.32
C GLU A 22 29.76 3.36 -1.19
N CYS A 23 28.62 3.06 -0.57
CA CYS A 23 27.52 4.01 -0.39
C CYS A 23 27.51 4.57 1.03
N GLU A 24 27.00 5.79 1.18
CA GLU A 24 26.81 6.43 2.47
C GLU A 24 25.80 5.67 3.32
N ASP A 25 26.07 5.64 4.62
CA ASP A 25 25.23 4.97 5.58
C ASP A 25 24.15 5.92 6.14
N VAL A 26 23.03 5.99 5.42
CA VAL A 26 21.97 6.97 5.67
C VAL A 26 20.58 6.37 5.45
N ASN A 27 19.64 6.74 6.33
CA ASN A 27 18.23 6.48 6.19
C ASN A 27 17.50 7.71 5.64
N PHE A 28 16.49 7.49 4.80
CA PHE A 28 15.78 8.55 4.12
C PHE A 28 14.30 8.61 4.48
N ILE A 29 13.78 9.84 4.62
CA ILE A 29 12.34 10.12 4.53
C ILE A 29 12.10 10.98 3.29
N LEU A 30 11.35 10.46 2.33
CA LEU A 30 11.09 11.11 1.05
C LEU A 30 9.66 11.66 1.00
N THR A 31 9.53 12.98 0.92
CA THR A 31 8.26 13.68 0.69
C THR A 31 8.15 14.04 -0.79
N PHE A 32 7.79 13.07 -1.63
CA PHE A 32 7.72 13.24 -3.08
C PHE A 32 6.26 13.23 -3.55
N PRO A 33 5.82 14.20 -4.37
CA PRO A 33 4.46 14.23 -4.91
C PRO A 33 4.08 12.94 -5.64
N THR A 34 2.78 12.69 -5.74
CA THR A 34 2.25 11.56 -6.53
C THR A 34 2.73 11.67 -7.99
N GLY A 35 3.25 10.58 -8.53
CA GLY A 35 3.79 10.54 -9.90
C GLY A 35 5.18 11.17 -10.08
N TYR A 36 5.87 11.61 -9.02
CA TYR A 36 7.23 12.17 -9.14
C TYR A 36 8.31 11.14 -9.54
N GLY A 37 8.02 9.85 -9.38
CA GLY A 37 8.93 8.75 -9.77
C GLY A 37 9.53 7.98 -8.59
N LYS A 38 8.80 7.80 -7.46
CA LYS A 38 9.24 6.96 -6.33
C LYS A 38 9.57 5.53 -6.76
N THR A 39 8.76 4.94 -7.65
CA THR A 39 9.06 3.65 -8.28
C THR A 39 10.32 3.70 -9.15
N THR A 40 10.48 4.76 -9.93
CA THR A 40 11.68 4.95 -10.76
C THR A 40 12.94 4.94 -9.89
N LEU A 41 12.92 5.62 -8.74
CA LEU A 41 14.03 5.60 -7.78
C LEU A 41 14.44 4.17 -7.39
N SER A 42 13.48 3.31 -7.02
CA SER A 42 13.76 1.90 -6.72
C SER A 42 14.42 1.18 -7.88
N LEU A 43 13.94 1.40 -9.10
CA LEU A 43 14.47 0.72 -10.29
C LEU A 43 15.88 1.18 -10.65
N GLU A 44 16.22 2.46 -10.45
CA GLU A 44 17.60 2.95 -10.61
C GLU A 44 18.55 2.28 -9.60
N ILE A 45 18.12 2.15 -8.34
CA ILE A 45 18.92 1.48 -7.30
C ILE A 45 19.06 -0.02 -7.61
N ALA A 46 17.99 -0.68 -8.03
CA ALA A 46 18.02 -2.10 -8.41
C ALA A 46 19.00 -2.34 -9.57
N GLN A 47 19.02 -1.46 -10.56
CA GLN A 47 19.96 -1.52 -11.67
C GLN A 47 21.41 -1.34 -11.20
N MET A 48 21.66 -0.42 -10.27
CA MET A 48 23.00 -0.24 -9.66
C MET A 48 23.46 -1.52 -8.93
N ILE A 49 22.59 -2.11 -8.10
CA ILE A 49 22.89 -3.36 -7.37
C ILE A 49 23.11 -4.53 -8.34
N ASP A 50 22.41 -4.53 -9.48
CA ASP A 50 22.58 -5.60 -10.47
C ASP A 50 23.97 -5.59 -11.10
N LEU A 51 24.55 -4.40 -11.30
CA LEU A 51 25.90 -4.21 -11.85
C LEU A 51 27.00 -4.64 -10.88
N LYS A 52 26.96 -4.18 -9.62
CA LYS A 52 27.96 -4.51 -8.59
C LYS A 52 27.33 -4.53 -7.19
N PRO A 53 27.84 -5.38 -6.27
CA PRO A 53 27.40 -5.35 -4.87
C PRO A 53 27.75 -4.01 -4.22
N THR A 54 27.05 -3.64 -3.15
CA THR A 54 27.45 -2.51 -2.31
C THR A 54 27.99 -3.00 -0.96
N GLN A 55 28.75 -2.15 -0.28
CA GLN A 55 29.33 -2.48 1.03
C GLN A 55 28.28 -2.63 2.15
N ASN A 56 27.19 -1.85 2.09
CA ASN A 56 26.18 -1.78 3.14
C ASN A 56 24.86 -2.48 2.77
N PHE A 57 24.64 -2.84 1.50
CA PHE A 57 23.49 -3.64 1.07
C PHE A 57 23.77 -4.44 -0.21
N SER A 58 23.20 -5.63 -0.29
CA SER A 58 23.38 -6.54 -1.45
C SER A 58 22.12 -6.70 -2.29
N ARG A 59 21.00 -6.10 -1.84
CA ARG A 59 19.69 -6.17 -2.51
C ARG A 59 18.79 -5.03 -2.11
N LEU A 60 17.73 -4.82 -2.89
CA LEU A 60 16.66 -3.86 -2.65
C LEU A 60 15.36 -4.62 -2.37
N ILE A 61 14.71 -4.32 -1.25
CA ILE A 61 13.36 -4.78 -0.95
C ILE A 61 12.41 -3.58 -1.07
N HIS A 62 11.54 -3.57 -2.08
CA HIS A 62 10.50 -2.57 -2.25
C HIS A 62 9.21 -3.07 -1.61
N VAL A 63 8.89 -2.50 -0.44
CA VAL A 63 7.70 -2.80 0.35
C VAL A 63 6.57 -1.85 -0.05
N VAL A 64 5.42 -2.40 -0.43
CA VAL A 64 4.26 -1.63 -0.92
C VAL A 64 2.97 -1.95 -0.18
N PRO A 65 2.00 -1.01 -0.12
CA PRO A 65 0.71 -1.21 0.53
C PRO A 65 -0.21 -2.20 -0.20
N THR A 66 -0.12 -2.28 -1.53
CA THR A 66 -1.10 -3.02 -2.34
C THR A 66 -0.45 -3.90 -3.37
N ARG A 67 -1.10 -5.03 -3.70
CA ARG A 67 -0.68 -5.92 -4.79
C ARG A 67 -0.75 -5.25 -6.16
N SER A 68 -1.64 -4.28 -6.34
CA SER A 68 -1.72 -3.50 -7.59
C SER A 68 -0.43 -2.72 -7.82
N LEU A 69 0.07 -2.02 -6.78
CA LEU A 69 1.33 -1.32 -6.86
C LEU A 69 2.51 -2.28 -7.06
N ALA A 70 2.49 -3.45 -6.39
CA ALA A 70 3.49 -4.49 -6.63
C ALA A 70 3.53 -4.91 -8.10
N LYS A 71 2.38 -5.12 -8.74
CA LYS A 71 2.27 -5.51 -10.15
C LYS A 71 2.76 -4.41 -11.10
N ASP A 72 2.47 -3.15 -10.80
CA ASP A 72 2.98 -2.01 -11.58
C ASP A 72 4.52 -1.93 -11.53
N ILE A 73 5.13 -2.19 -10.37
CA ILE A 73 6.59 -2.20 -10.23
C ILE A 73 7.18 -3.39 -10.99
N GLN A 74 6.54 -4.57 -10.95
CA GLN A 74 6.97 -5.74 -11.73
C GLN A 74 6.98 -5.44 -13.22
N ASN A 75 5.90 -4.85 -13.75
CA ASN A 75 5.82 -4.47 -15.16
C ASN A 75 6.95 -3.48 -15.51
N SER A 76 7.17 -2.47 -14.65
CA SER A 76 8.24 -1.48 -14.86
C SER A 76 9.65 -2.10 -14.79
N ALA A 77 9.85 -3.12 -13.96
CA ALA A 77 11.11 -3.87 -13.89
C ALA A 77 11.32 -4.74 -15.14
N CYS A 78 10.27 -5.44 -15.61
CA CYS A 78 10.26 -6.19 -16.86
C CYS A 78 10.64 -5.30 -18.06
N GLU A 79 10.01 -4.13 -18.19
CA GLU A 79 10.29 -3.16 -19.27
C GLU A 79 11.75 -2.69 -19.29
N ARG A 80 12.42 -2.68 -18.12
CA ARG A 80 13.84 -2.35 -17.98
C ARG A 80 14.78 -3.55 -18.09
N GLY A 81 14.25 -4.76 -18.26
CA GLY A 81 15.03 -6.00 -18.30
C GLY A 81 15.69 -6.37 -16.96
N LEU A 82 15.16 -5.87 -15.83
CA LEU A 82 15.70 -6.16 -14.50
C LEU A 82 15.16 -7.48 -13.97
N GLY A 83 16.05 -8.32 -13.42
CA GLY A 83 15.64 -9.50 -12.66
C GLY A 83 14.99 -9.08 -11.34
N PHE A 84 13.79 -9.60 -11.06
CA PHE A 84 13.09 -9.38 -9.80
C PHE A 84 12.45 -10.67 -9.31
N ALA A 85 12.09 -10.67 -8.03
CA ALA A 85 11.22 -11.67 -7.45
C ALA A 85 10.20 -10.99 -6.53
N VAL A 86 9.13 -11.71 -6.20
CA VAL A 86 7.99 -11.15 -5.46
C VAL A 86 7.67 -11.97 -4.23
N GLN A 87 7.14 -11.33 -3.19
CA GLN A 87 6.56 -12.03 -2.05
C GLN A 87 5.30 -11.33 -1.58
N TYR A 88 4.14 -11.90 -1.86
CA TYR A 88 2.88 -11.57 -1.19
C TYR A 88 1.93 -12.78 -1.22
N SER A 89 0.87 -12.77 -0.42
CA SER A 89 -0.08 -13.88 -0.38
C SER A 89 -0.68 -14.15 -1.76
N PHE A 90 -0.78 -15.43 -2.15
CA PHE A 90 -1.26 -15.87 -3.47
C PHE A 90 -0.45 -15.19 -4.57
N THR A 91 0.83 -15.54 -4.63
CA THR A 91 1.72 -15.16 -5.73
C THR A 91 2.10 -16.43 -6.48
N PRO A 92 2.18 -16.41 -7.82
CA PRO A 92 2.63 -17.57 -8.57
C PRO A 92 4.01 -18.07 -8.12
N SER A 93 4.14 -19.39 -7.97
CA SER A 93 5.35 -20.11 -7.55
C SER A 93 6.63 -19.65 -8.28
N HIS A 94 6.55 -19.52 -9.60
CA HIS A 94 7.70 -19.25 -10.47
C HIS A 94 8.37 -17.88 -10.29
N ILE A 95 7.67 -16.88 -9.73
CA ILE A 95 8.24 -15.54 -9.43
C ILE A 95 8.42 -15.32 -7.92
N LYS A 96 8.06 -16.29 -7.08
CA LYS A 96 8.05 -16.15 -5.62
C LYS A 96 9.47 -16.15 -5.05
N SER A 97 9.75 -15.27 -4.09
CA SER A 97 11.01 -15.21 -3.33
C SER A 97 10.78 -15.59 -1.86
N PRO A 98 10.55 -16.88 -1.57
CA PRO A 98 10.25 -17.32 -0.21
C PRO A 98 11.35 -16.96 0.80
N LEU A 99 12.59 -16.85 0.34
CA LEU A 99 13.79 -16.64 1.16
C LEU A 99 14.36 -15.22 1.07
N PHE A 100 13.76 -14.30 0.32
CA PHE A 100 14.25 -12.92 0.15
C PHE A 100 15.73 -12.82 -0.30
N LEU A 101 16.16 -13.71 -1.21
CA LEU A 101 17.56 -13.75 -1.68
C LEU A 101 17.78 -13.10 -3.05
N ALA A 102 16.73 -12.71 -3.76
CA ALA A 102 16.84 -11.99 -5.04
C ALA A 102 17.38 -10.56 -4.85
N LYS A 103 18.05 -10.01 -5.88
CA LYS A 103 18.60 -8.63 -5.84
C LYS A 103 17.52 -7.55 -5.76
N LEU A 104 16.39 -7.74 -6.44
CA LEU A 104 15.20 -6.90 -6.34
C LEU A 104 14.03 -7.76 -5.87
N ILE A 105 13.46 -7.40 -4.71
CA ILE A 105 12.31 -8.07 -4.14
C ILE A 105 11.17 -7.07 -4.02
N ILE A 106 10.00 -7.42 -4.54
CA ILE A 106 8.78 -6.61 -4.44
C ILE A 106 7.81 -7.34 -3.51
N THR A 107 7.45 -6.72 -2.38
CA THR A 107 6.64 -7.36 -1.33
C THR A 107 5.57 -6.43 -0.79
N THR A 108 4.49 -6.98 -0.24
CA THR A 108 3.56 -6.16 0.55
C THR A 108 4.06 -5.95 1.98
N TYR A 109 3.52 -4.94 2.69
CA TYR A 109 3.80 -4.74 4.12
C TYR A 109 3.50 -6.00 4.95
N ASP A 110 2.34 -6.64 4.73
CA ASP A 110 1.98 -7.87 5.44
C ASP A 110 3.08 -8.92 5.31
N SER A 111 3.55 -9.15 4.08
CA SER A 111 4.52 -10.20 3.80
C SER A 111 5.92 -9.84 4.27
N PHE A 112 6.27 -8.56 4.24
CA PHE A 112 7.52 -8.08 4.80
C PHE A 112 7.55 -8.27 6.32
N LEU A 113 6.52 -7.78 7.03
CA LEU A 113 6.44 -7.83 8.50
C LEU A 113 6.43 -9.28 8.99
N LEU A 114 5.62 -10.15 8.40
CA LEU A 114 5.58 -11.57 8.77
C LEU A 114 6.94 -12.27 8.57
N ASN A 115 7.70 -11.96 7.51
CA ASN A 115 9.03 -12.53 7.33
C ASN A 115 10.06 -11.93 8.31
N LEU A 116 9.97 -10.63 8.62
CA LEU A 116 10.79 -9.99 9.65
C LEU A 116 10.59 -10.63 11.02
N TYR A 117 9.33 -10.96 11.37
CA TYR A 117 8.92 -11.51 12.66
C TYR A 117 8.72 -13.04 12.67
N LYS A 118 9.50 -13.77 11.87
CA LYS A 118 9.67 -15.25 11.98
C LYS A 118 8.55 -16.16 11.43
N ALA A 119 7.74 -15.71 10.47
CA ALA A 119 6.71 -16.55 9.85
C ALA A 119 7.22 -17.51 8.75
N SER A 120 8.29 -17.16 8.02
CA SER A 120 8.70 -17.77 6.73
C SER A 120 7.48 -18.06 5.82
N ILE A 121 6.88 -17.02 5.23
CA ILE A 121 5.63 -17.16 4.44
C ILE A 121 5.82 -18.06 3.20
N GLY A 122 7.07 -18.19 2.75
CA GLY A 122 7.46 -19.13 1.71
C GLY A 122 7.30 -20.61 2.07
N GLU A 123 7.36 -20.93 3.36
CA GLU A 123 7.42 -22.29 3.90
C GLU A 123 6.31 -22.50 4.92
N THR A 124 5.07 -22.27 4.50
CA THR A 124 3.89 -22.19 5.38
C THR A 124 3.70 -23.43 6.27
N PHE A 125 4.28 -24.58 5.87
CA PHE A 125 4.17 -25.89 6.52
C PHE A 125 5.36 -26.32 7.38
N SER A 126 6.41 -25.49 7.52
CA SER A 126 7.56 -25.83 8.34
C SER A 126 7.44 -25.19 9.72
N TYR A 127 7.27 -26.03 10.75
CA TYR A 127 7.25 -25.59 12.16
C TYR A 127 8.62 -25.03 12.60
N HIS A 128 9.70 -25.56 12.02
CA HIS A 128 11.07 -25.01 12.11
C HIS A 128 11.43 -24.25 10.83
N GLY A 129 10.47 -23.52 10.26
CA GLY A 129 10.67 -22.79 9.00
C GLY A 129 11.96 -22.01 9.03
N HIS A 130 12.64 -21.92 7.89
CA HIS A 130 13.92 -21.23 7.75
C HIS A 130 13.72 -19.72 7.79
N TYR A 131 12.95 -19.21 8.76
CA TYR A 131 12.63 -17.79 8.90
C TYR A 131 13.86 -16.91 9.12
N ASP A 132 15.00 -17.50 9.51
CA ASP A 132 16.27 -16.79 9.58
C ASP A 132 16.85 -16.47 8.20
N LEU A 133 16.53 -17.24 7.15
CA LEU A 133 16.95 -16.93 5.78
C LEU A 133 16.27 -15.68 5.20
N PRO A 134 14.93 -15.51 5.22
CA PRO A 134 14.33 -14.26 4.79
C PRO A 134 14.69 -13.09 5.70
N ARG A 135 14.92 -13.32 7.01
CA ARG A 135 15.46 -12.28 7.90
C ARG A 135 16.87 -11.85 7.49
N PHE A 136 17.75 -12.79 7.18
CA PHE A 136 19.07 -12.48 6.61
C PHE A 136 18.94 -11.72 5.28
N GLY A 137 17.98 -12.14 4.45
CA GLY A 137 17.56 -11.44 3.24
C GLY A 137 17.20 -9.97 3.48
N ILE A 138 16.45 -9.70 4.55
CA ILE A 138 16.08 -8.34 4.98
C ILE A 138 17.30 -7.59 5.55
N TYR A 139 18.08 -8.20 6.43
CA TYR A 139 19.18 -7.54 7.13
C TYR A 139 20.35 -7.14 6.23
N THR A 140 20.49 -7.75 5.06
CA THR A 140 21.54 -7.39 4.08
C THR A 140 20.97 -6.63 2.87
N SER A 141 19.86 -5.91 3.07
CA SER A 141 19.15 -5.14 2.04
C SER A 141 19.08 -3.64 2.34
N LEU A 142 18.80 -2.86 1.29
CA LEU A 142 18.15 -1.56 1.41
C LEU A 142 16.64 -1.77 1.36
N VAL A 143 15.90 -1.31 2.37
CA VAL A 143 14.44 -1.49 2.45
C VAL A 143 13.73 -0.19 2.08
N HIS A 144 12.91 -0.22 1.03
CA HIS A 144 12.09 0.92 0.62
C HIS A 144 10.62 0.69 1.01
N PHE A 145 10.19 1.35 2.09
CA PHE A 145 8.80 1.46 2.52
C PHE A 145 8.08 2.55 1.72
N ASP A 146 7.34 2.15 0.69
CA ASP A 146 6.55 3.06 -0.16
C ASP A 146 5.16 3.30 0.43
N GLU A 147 4.63 4.50 0.21
CA GLU A 147 3.37 5.00 0.74
C GLU A 147 3.14 4.66 2.23
N PHE A 148 4.17 4.85 3.07
CA PHE A 148 4.11 4.48 4.50
C PHE A 148 2.95 5.14 5.27
N HIS A 149 2.41 6.26 4.78
CA HIS A 149 1.26 6.94 5.38
C HIS A 149 -0.01 6.08 5.40
N LEU A 150 -0.10 5.02 4.58
CA LEU A 150 -1.21 4.07 4.59
C LEU A 150 -1.13 3.09 5.77
N MET A 151 0.01 3.06 6.48
CA MET A 151 0.18 2.27 7.70
C MET A 151 -0.20 3.07 8.96
N ASN A 152 -0.76 4.26 8.83
CA ASN A 152 -0.94 5.22 9.93
C ASN A 152 -2.18 4.96 10.83
N GLU A 153 -2.49 3.69 11.11
CA GLU A 153 -3.67 3.30 11.88
C GLU A 153 -3.42 1.97 12.59
N GLY A 154 -3.91 1.82 13.83
CA GLY A 154 -3.98 0.54 14.57
C GLY A 154 -2.68 -0.28 14.59
N ASN A 155 -2.82 -1.59 14.44
CA ASN A 155 -1.69 -2.54 14.44
C ASN A 155 -0.67 -2.23 13.34
N SER A 156 -1.12 -1.68 12.20
CA SER A 156 -0.24 -1.33 11.07
C SER A 156 0.79 -0.30 11.48
N TRP A 157 0.37 0.71 12.25
CA TRP A 157 1.25 1.77 12.70
C TRP A 157 2.29 1.25 13.67
N THR A 158 1.84 0.54 14.71
CA THR A 158 2.72 -0.05 15.70
C THR A 158 3.71 -1.05 15.09
N SER A 159 3.26 -1.86 14.12
CA SER A 159 4.14 -2.81 13.44
C SER A 159 5.16 -2.14 12.52
N LEU A 160 4.79 -1.03 11.87
CA LEU A 160 5.74 -0.21 11.11
C LEU A 160 6.79 0.41 12.04
N LEU A 161 6.39 0.99 13.18
CA LEU A 161 7.32 1.55 14.15
C LEU A 161 8.28 0.48 14.69
N GLY A 162 7.76 -0.69 15.07
CA GLY A 162 8.56 -1.82 15.51
C GLY A 162 9.57 -2.26 14.44
N ALA A 163 9.14 -2.33 13.18
CA ALA A 163 10.03 -2.70 12.08
C ALA A 163 11.13 -1.65 11.85
N VAL A 164 10.77 -0.36 11.78
CA VAL A 164 11.73 0.74 11.58
C VAL A 164 12.72 0.81 12.72
N ARG A 165 12.26 0.67 13.98
CA ARG A 165 13.13 0.67 15.15
C ARG A 165 14.10 -0.51 15.14
N HIS A 166 13.61 -1.72 14.89
CA HIS A 166 14.44 -2.92 14.83
C HIS A 166 15.47 -2.83 13.71
N LEU A 167 15.04 -2.49 12.50
CA LEU A 167 15.91 -2.34 11.33
C LEU A 167 16.97 -1.25 11.52
N SER A 168 16.59 -0.12 12.13
CA SER A 168 17.52 0.93 12.55
C SER A 168 18.58 0.41 13.51
N LYS A 169 18.17 -0.35 14.55
CA LYS A 169 19.07 -0.91 15.57
C LYS A 169 20.09 -1.90 14.99
N VAL A 170 19.68 -2.73 14.02
CA VAL A 170 20.59 -3.68 13.36
C VAL A 170 21.44 -3.06 12.23
N GLY A 171 21.20 -1.78 11.89
CA GLY A 171 21.99 -1.06 10.89
C GLY A 171 21.50 -1.22 9.45
N VAL A 172 20.25 -1.63 9.24
CA VAL A 172 19.66 -1.72 7.89
C VAL A 172 19.35 -0.32 7.35
N ASN A 173 19.74 -0.07 6.11
CA ASN A 173 19.41 1.17 5.42
C ASN A 173 17.95 1.15 4.95
N MET A 174 17.27 2.28 5.12
CA MET A 174 15.85 2.40 4.82
C MET A 174 15.52 3.66 4.01
N ILE A 175 14.54 3.54 3.14
CA ILE A 175 13.87 4.63 2.45
C ILE A 175 12.40 4.57 2.86
N LEU A 176 11.88 5.60 3.52
CA LEU A 176 10.46 5.75 3.79
C LEU A 176 9.90 6.84 2.88
N SER A 177 9.05 6.51 1.92
CA SER A 177 8.51 7.47 0.97
C SER A 177 7.00 7.65 1.07
N SER A 178 6.55 8.90 0.92
CA SER A 178 5.13 9.25 0.98
C SER A 178 4.85 10.52 0.18
N ALA A 179 3.67 10.59 -0.43
CA ALA A 179 3.17 11.84 -1.00
C ALA A 179 2.46 12.73 0.03
N THR A 180 1.83 12.14 1.04
CA THR A 180 1.03 12.85 2.04
C THR A 180 1.58 12.64 3.44
N PRO A 181 2.85 13.01 3.73
CA PRO A 181 3.35 12.81 5.07
C PRO A 181 2.77 13.85 6.02
N SER A 182 2.21 13.37 7.12
CA SER A 182 2.00 14.19 8.31
C SER A 182 3.34 14.37 9.03
N LYS A 183 3.60 15.59 9.50
CA LYS A 183 4.76 15.94 10.31
C LYS A 183 4.86 15.03 11.52
N SER A 184 3.77 14.82 12.27
CA SER A 184 3.80 14.01 13.49
C SER A 184 4.24 12.58 13.22
N VAL A 185 3.73 11.99 12.13
CA VAL A 185 4.07 10.64 11.66
C VAL A 185 5.54 10.54 11.26
N GLU A 186 6.04 11.51 10.48
CA GLU A 186 7.46 11.54 10.11
C GLU A 186 8.37 11.72 11.33
N GLU A 187 8.01 12.59 12.26
CA GLU A 187 8.80 12.85 13.47
C GLU A 187 8.88 11.59 14.35
N GLU A 188 7.81 10.80 14.45
CA GLU A 188 7.83 9.53 15.20
C GLU A 188 8.72 8.48 14.52
N LEU A 189 8.66 8.36 13.19
CA LEU A 189 9.57 7.49 12.44
C LEU A 189 11.04 7.92 12.60
N ILE A 190 11.31 9.23 12.67
CA ILE A 190 12.66 9.76 12.96
C ILE A 190 13.12 9.33 14.36
N ARG A 191 12.24 9.33 15.37
CA ARG A 191 12.58 8.86 16.72
C ARG A 191 13.00 7.39 16.71
N MET A 192 12.31 6.54 15.95
CA MET A 192 12.67 5.13 15.79
C MET A 192 14.04 4.92 15.11
N MET A 193 14.57 5.95 14.44
CA MET A 193 15.86 5.93 13.74
C MET A 193 16.98 6.65 14.50
N GLU A 194 16.87 6.83 15.82
CA GLU A 194 17.79 7.66 16.62
C GLU A 194 19.29 7.32 16.51
N ASN A 195 19.63 6.06 16.25
CA ASN A 195 21.01 5.58 16.17
C ASN A 195 21.61 5.69 14.75
N ARG A 196 20.90 6.34 13.83
CA ARG A 196 21.23 6.36 12.40
C ARG A 196 21.23 7.79 11.88
N LYS A 197 22.04 8.06 10.86
CA LYS A 197 21.97 9.33 10.12
C LYS A 197 20.66 9.36 9.33
N VAL A 198 19.80 10.33 9.58
CA VAL A 198 18.52 10.51 8.88
C VAL A 198 18.55 11.76 8.01
N VAL A 199 18.18 11.59 6.74
CA VAL A 199 17.99 12.68 5.79
C VAL A 199 16.55 12.69 5.28
N ARG A 200 15.83 13.74 5.60
CA ARG A 200 14.53 14.03 5.01
C ARG A 200 14.75 14.80 3.71
N LEU A 201 14.15 14.35 2.61
CA LEU A 201 14.25 14.99 1.29
C LEU A 201 12.85 15.31 0.77
N ALA A 202 12.54 16.59 0.63
CA ALA A 202 11.24 17.07 0.17
C ALA A 202 11.36 17.81 -1.16
N VAL A 203 10.42 17.56 -2.07
CA VAL A 203 10.28 18.37 -3.29
C VAL A 203 9.32 19.52 -3.01
N VAL A 204 9.79 20.74 -3.24
CA VAL A 204 9.07 21.98 -2.91
C VAL A 204 9.03 22.93 -4.10
N ASN A 205 8.09 23.87 -4.09
CA ASN A 205 8.07 24.97 -5.06
C ASN A 205 8.93 26.13 -4.59
N GLU A 206 8.89 26.41 -3.29
CA GLU A 206 9.68 27.45 -2.64
C GLU A 206 10.43 26.89 -1.43
N TYR A 207 11.64 27.39 -1.22
CA TYR A 207 12.43 26.96 -0.08
C TYR A 207 11.83 27.46 1.23
N GLY A 208 11.93 26.65 2.27
CA GLY A 208 11.38 26.88 3.60
C GLY A 208 9.98 26.32 3.78
N GLU A 209 9.28 25.90 2.73
CA GLU A 209 7.92 25.38 2.83
C GLU A 209 7.83 24.13 3.73
N SER A 210 8.77 23.20 3.61
CA SER A 210 8.71 21.92 4.32
C SER A 210 9.40 21.96 5.69
N ALA A 211 10.23 22.98 5.95
CA ALA A 211 10.83 23.25 7.25
C ALA A 211 9.90 24.03 8.20
N LYS A 212 8.79 24.59 7.71
CA LYS A 212 7.79 25.29 8.53
C LYS A 212 7.28 24.39 9.64
N ASN A 213 7.05 25.00 10.80
CA ASN A 213 6.52 24.35 12.01
C ASN A 213 7.38 23.20 12.55
N ARG A 214 8.60 22.98 12.05
CA ARG A 214 9.57 22.02 12.60
C ARG A 214 10.63 22.75 13.40
N ASN A 215 11.23 22.05 14.36
CA ASN A 215 12.38 22.56 15.10
C ASN A 215 13.63 22.41 14.23
N CYS A 216 13.84 23.38 13.33
CA CYS A 216 14.89 23.38 12.33
C CYS A 216 15.66 24.70 12.33
N VAL A 217 16.98 24.62 12.20
CA VAL A 217 17.87 25.76 11.97
C VAL A 217 18.32 25.72 10.52
N LYS A 218 18.09 26.81 9.78
CA LYS A 218 18.56 26.95 8.41
C LYS A 218 20.08 27.11 8.41
N VAL A 219 20.79 26.22 7.71
CA VAL A 219 22.25 26.34 7.50
C VAL A 219 22.52 27.08 6.19
N ASN A 220 21.84 26.67 5.12
CA ASN A 220 21.86 27.31 3.81
C ASN A 220 20.51 27.14 3.12
N GLU A 221 20.35 27.72 1.94
CA GLU A 221 19.09 27.63 1.19
C GLU A 221 18.74 26.17 0.84
N GLY A 222 17.55 25.72 1.25
CA GLY A 222 17.10 24.35 1.06
C GLY A 222 17.80 23.30 1.95
N TYR A 223 18.56 23.72 2.95
CA TYR A 223 19.24 22.81 3.89
C TYR A 223 19.02 23.27 5.33
N TYR A 224 18.54 22.33 6.14
CA TYR A 224 18.14 22.58 7.51
C TYR A 224 18.66 21.48 8.43
N GLU A 225 19.20 21.88 9.58
CA GLU A 225 19.49 20.96 10.68
C GLU A 225 18.31 20.98 11.64
N CYS A 226 17.68 19.83 11.81
CA CYS A 226 16.43 19.69 12.55
C CYS A 226 16.57 18.77 13.75
N LYS A 227 15.66 18.91 14.71
CA LYS A 227 15.61 18.06 15.91
C LYS A 227 14.20 17.63 16.25
N VAL A 228 14.06 16.40 16.73
CA VAL A 228 12.83 15.85 17.31
C VAL A 228 13.21 15.24 18.65
N GLY A 229 12.85 15.89 19.75
CA GLY A 229 13.40 15.56 21.07
C GLY A 229 14.94 15.68 21.07
N SER A 230 15.64 14.60 21.40
CA SER A 230 17.10 14.48 21.37
C SER A 230 17.67 14.12 19.99
N VAL A 231 16.85 13.61 19.07
CA VAL A 231 17.29 13.08 17.78
C VAL A 231 17.52 14.21 16.79
N LYS A 232 18.70 14.25 16.16
CA LYS A 232 19.04 15.21 15.10
C LYS A 232 18.84 14.57 13.72
N TYR A 233 18.34 15.33 12.77
CA TYR A 233 18.24 14.91 11.36
C TYR A 233 18.47 16.09 10.43
N ILE A 234 18.81 15.79 9.17
CA ILE A 234 18.97 16.81 8.12
C ILE A 234 17.69 16.85 7.31
N SER A 235 17.13 18.04 7.06
CA SER A 235 16.05 18.24 6.10
C SER A 235 16.57 19.01 4.90
N LEU A 236 16.42 18.41 3.72
CA LEU A 236 16.82 18.95 2.44
C LEU A 236 15.58 19.18 1.58
N GLU A 237 15.59 20.30 0.87
CA GLU A 237 14.56 20.66 -0.07
C GLU A 237 15.13 20.72 -1.48
N VAL A 238 14.36 20.21 -2.43
CA VAL A 238 14.69 20.27 -3.85
C VAL A 238 13.62 21.06 -4.56
N LYS A 239 14.02 22.23 -5.08
CA LYS A 239 13.15 23.03 -5.94
C LYS A 239 13.08 22.41 -7.32
N ASP A 240 11.92 21.84 -7.64
CA ASP A 240 11.62 21.30 -8.96
C ASP A 240 10.28 21.86 -9.45
N LYS A 241 10.22 22.31 -10.71
CA LYS A 241 9.00 22.87 -11.28
C LYS A 241 8.03 21.72 -11.56
N ILE A 242 7.25 21.37 -10.56
CA ILE A 242 6.13 20.45 -10.74
C ILE A 242 5.05 21.24 -11.48
N LYS A 243 4.64 20.75 -12.66
CA LYS A 243 3.49 21.32 -13.35
C LYS A 243 2.26 21.04 -12.50
N VAL A 244 1.79 22.09 -11.82
CA VAL A 244 0.58 22.05 -11.02
C VAL A 244 -0.54 22.65 -11.85
N PRO A 245 -1.50 21.86 -12.34
CA PRO A 245 -2.67 22.40 -13.00
C PRO A 245 -3.52 23.16 -11.98
N ASN A 246 -4.22 24.19 -12.45
CA ASN A 246 -5.24 24.88 -11.68
C ASN A 246 -6.46 23.97 -11.52
N ILE A 247 -6.80 23.62 -10.27
CA ILE A 247 -7.94 22.75 -9.98
C ILE A 247 -9.00 23.61 -9.30
N ASN A 248 -10.11 23.83 -9.99
CA ASN A 248 -11.26 24.52 -9.40
C ASN A 248 -12.04 23.57 -8.48
N ILE A 249 -12.03 23.85 -7.18
CA ILE A 249 -12.69 23.02 -6.16
C ILE A 249 -14.11 23.52 -5.90
N ASN A 250 -15.08 22.66 -6.18
CA ASN A 250 -16.51 22.88 -6.00
C ASN A 250 -17.07 21.90 -4.97
N PHE A 251 -18.22 22.22 -4.37
CA PHE A 251 -18.84 21.40 -3.33
C PHE A 251 -20.28 21.09 -3.72
N LEU A 252 -20.67 19.83 -3.58
CA LEU A 252 -22.02 19.33 -3.86
C LEU A 252 -22.63 18.78 -2.58
N ASP A 253 -23.95 18.91 -2.43
CA ASP A 253 -24.70 18.44 -1.26
C ASP A 253 -25.64 17.27 -1.59
N LYS A 254 -26.17 17.24 -2.81
CA LYS A 254 -27.18 16.26 -3.21
C LYS A 254 -26.65 15.31 -4.27
N GLU A 255 -27.17 14.09 -4.26
CA GLU A 255 -26.83 13.09 -5.28
C GLU A 255 -27.26 13.54 -6.68
N ASP A 256 -28.41 14.21 -6.81
CA ASP A 256 -28.89 14.69 -8.11
C ASP A 256 -27.90 15.67 -8.76
N GLU A 257 -27.22 16.51 -7.97
CA GLU A 257 -26.17 17.42 -8.46
C GLU A 257 -24.97 16.64 -9.03
N VAL A 258 -24.62 15.49 -8.42
CA VAL A 258 -23.57 14.61 -8.95
C VAL A 258 -23.96 14.08 -10.33
N LEU A 259 -25.19 13.59 -10.46
CA LEU A 259 -25.70 13.06 -11.73
C LEU A 259 -25.76 14.16 -12.81
N GLU A 260 -26.16 15.37 -12.45
CA GLU A 260 -26.17 16.53 -13.35
C GLU A 260 -24.77 16.92 -13.82
N VAL A 261 -23.78 16.96 -12.93
CA VAL A 261 -22.37 17.26 -13.30
C VAL A 261 -21.84 16.22 -14.27
N VAL A 262 -22.13 14.93 -14.05
CA VAL A 262 -21.73 13.85 -14.97
C VAL A 262 -22.38 14.04 -16.33
N LYS A 263 -23.70 14.23 -16.38
CA LYS A 263 -24.47 14.39 -17.63
C LYS A 263 -24.00 15.62 -18.43
N ARG A 264 -23.73 16.74 -17.76
CA ARG A 264 -23.24 17.98 -18.37
C ARG A 264 -21.83 17.84 -18.97
N ASN A 265 -21.00 16.96 -18.42
CA ASN A 265 -19.60 16.79 -18.83
C ASN A 265 -19.35 15.48 -19.59
N LYS A 266 -20.39 14.79 -20.10
CA LYS A 266 -20.30 13.42 -20.67
C LYS A 266 -19.26 13.22 -21.77
N ASP A 267 -18.87 14.30 -22.47
CA ASP A 267 -17.89 14.27 -23.55
C ASP A 267 -16.43 14.37 -23.03
N LYS A 268 -16.23 14.61 -21.73
CA LYS A 268 -14.93 14.62 -21.05
C LYS A 268 -14.63 13.28 -20.38
N LYS A 269 -13.37 13.06 -20.01
CA LYS A 269 -13.01 11.98 -19.06
C LYS A 269 -13.43 12.38 -17.65
N ILE A 270 -14.43 11.69 -17.09
CA ILE A 270 -14.99 11.92 -15.75
C ILE A 270 -14.65 10.73 -14.85
N MET A 271 -14.29 11.04 -13.61
CA MET A 271 -14.10 10.05 -12.56
C MET A 271 -14.98 10.38 -11.35
N VAL A 272 -15.84 9.46 -10.96
CA VAL A 272 -16.70 9.54 -9.78
C VAL A 272 -16.16 8.53 -8.75
N ILE A 273 -15.72 9.00 -7.60
CA ILE A 273 -15.11 8.20 -6.55
C ILE A 273 -16.00 8.27 -5.33
N VAL A 274 -16.47 7.11 -4.87
CA VAL A 274 -17.32 6.99 -3.68
C VAL A 274 -16.71 6.02 -2.68
N ASN A 275 -17.08 6.15 -1.41
CA ASN A 275 -16.38 5.47 -0.32
C ASN A 275 -16.83 4.02 -0.13
N THR A 276 -17.98 3.63 -0.69
CA THR A 276 -18.52 2.27 -0.54
C THR A 276 -18.89 1.66 -1.88
N VAL A 277 -18.70 0.35 -1.97
CA VAL A 277 -19.00 -0.44 -3.17
C VAL A 277 -20.48 -0.36 -3.53
N ASP A 278 -21.36 -0.46 -2.53
CA ASP A 278 -22.81 -0.44 -2.75
C ASP A 278 -23.26 0.91 -3.33
N LYS A 279 -22.67 2.03 -2.88
CA LYS A 279 -22.91 3.35 -3.47
C LYS A 279 -22.37 3.46 -4.90
N ALA A 280 -21.20 2.87 -5.17
CA ALA A 280 -20.63 2.85 -6.52
C ALA A 280 -21.56 2.13 -7.51
N ILE A 281 -22.13 0.99 -7.09
CA ILE A 281 -23.13 0.24 -7.86
C ILE A 281 -24.39 1.08 -8.08
N THR A 282 -24.94 1.74 -7.04
CA THR A 282 -26.13 2.60 -7.17
C THR A 282 -25.91 3.73 -8.20
N ILE A 283 -24.79 4.43 -8.12
CA ILE A 283 -24.46 5.51 -9.07
C ILE A 283 -24.25 4.96 -10.48
N TYR A 284 -23.63 3.78 -10.61
CA TYR A 284 -23.46 3.09 -11.89
C TYR A 284 -24.80 2.73 -12.54
N GLU A 285 -25.73 2.16 -11.78
CA GLU A 285 -27.06 1.81 -12.28
C GLU A 285 -27.84 3.05 -12.76
N LYS A 286 -27.74 4.18 -12.03
CA LYS A 286 -28.40 5.45 -12.38
C LYS A 286 -27.80 6.15 -13.62
N LEU A 287 -26.58 5.80 -13.99
CA LEU A 287 -25.86 6.38 -15.13
C LEU A 287 -25.65 5.38 -16.27
N ARG A 288 -26.30 4.22 -16.22
CA ARG A 288 -26.06 3.09 -17.14
C ARG A 288 -26.30 3.47 -18.60
N ASP A 289 -27.21 4.40 -18.87
CA ASP A 289 -27.50 4.98 -20.17
C ASP A 289 -26.28 5.69 -20.81
N LEU A 290 -25.35 6.18 -19.98
CA LEU A 290 -24.11 6.81 -20.43
C LEU A 290 -22.94 5.82 -20.58
N SER A 291 -23.19 4.51 -20.42
CA SER A 291 -22.19 3.44 -20.51
C SER A 291 -20.92 3.65 -19.66
N PRO A 292 -21.05 3.95 -18.35
CA PRO A 292 -19.90 4.12 -17.45
C PRO A 292 -19.18 2.79 -17.22
N CYS A 293 -17.96 2.88 -16.69
CA CYS A 293 -17.22 1.72 -16.19
C CYS A 293 -17.20 1.73 -14.67
N LEU A 294 -17.53 0.60 -14.05
CA LEU A 294 -17.54 0.42 -12.61
C LEU A 294 -16.29 -0.35 -12.17
N ILE A 295 -15.56 0.16 -11.19
CA ILE A 295 -14.30 -0.43 -10.72
C ILE A 295 -14.27 -0.42 -9.19
N HIS A 296 -14.24 -1.61 -8.57
CA HIS A 296 -14.13 -1.76 -7.12
C HIS A 296 -13.52 -3.10 -6.72
N SER A 297 -13.29 -3.31 -5.42
CA SER A 297 -12.61 -4.50 -4.88
C SER A 297 -13.43 -5.79 -4.98
N ARG A 298 -14.78 -5.69 -5.02
CA ARG A 298 -15.70 -6.83 -5.09
C ARG A 298 -15.85 -7.48 -6.49
N PHE A 299 -14.98 -7.18 -7.44
CA PHE A 299 -14.88 -7.94 -8.70
C PHE A 299 -13.86 -9.06 -8.54
N LYS A 300 -13.98 -10.11 -9.37
CA LYS A 300 -12.86 -11.02 -9.60
C LYS A 300 -11.61 -10.22 -10.00
N ILE A 301 -10.44 -10.72 -9.61
CA ILE A 301 -9.17 -10.09 -9.99
C ILE A 301 -9.07 -9.98 -11.52
N GLY A 302 -9.46 -11.03 -12.27
CA GLY A 302 -9.48 -11.02 -13.73
C GLY A 302 -10.39 -9.94 -14.32
N ASP A 303 -11.65 -9.92 -13.90
CA ASP A 303 -12.67 -8.98 -14.38
C ASP A 303 -12.29 -7.53 -14.05
N ARG A 304 -11.71 -7.29 -12.86
CA ARG A 304 -11.22 -5.97 -12.46
C ARG A 304 -10.07 -5.51 -13.35
N ASP A 305 -9.10 -6.39 -13.63
CA ASP A 305 -7.98 -6.11 -14.53
C ASP A 305 -8.47 -5.76 -15.94
N GLU A 306 -9.49 -6.46 -16.44
CA GLU A 306 -10.09 -6.19 -17.75
C GLU A 306 -10.83 -4.85 -17.78
N LYS A 307 -11.62 -4.53 -16.74
CA LYS A 307 -12.30 -3.24 -16.61
C LYS A 307 -11.33 -2.07 -16.49
N LEU A 308 -10.18 -2.25 -15.84
CA LEU A 308 -9.12 -1.24 -15.76
C LEU A 308 -8.46 -0.95 -17.11
N ARG A 309 -8.43 -1.92 -18.03
CA ARG A 309 -7.90 -1.76 -19.39
C ARG A 309 -8.90 -1.16 -20.36
N LYS A 310 -10.19 -1.21 -20.04
CA LYS A 310 -11.26 -0.70 -20.90
C LYS A 310 -11.19 0.83 -20.95
N GLU A 311 -11.17 1.39 -22.15
CA GLU A 311 -11.29 2.84 -22.32
C GLU A 311 -12.74 3.28 -22.07
N CYS A 312 -12.92 4.07 -21.02
CA CYS A 312 -14.24 4.60 -20.64
C CYS A 312 -14.15 6.11 -20.46
N ASN A 313 -15.20 6.83 -20.84
CA ASN A 313 -15.27 8.27 -20.59
C ASN A 313 -15.71 8.56 -19.15
N ILE A 314 -16.60 7.74 -18.60
CA ILE A 314 -17.08 7.87 -17.23
C ILE A 314 -16.61 6.65 -16.45
N ILE A 315 -15.86 6.88 -15.38
CA ILE A 315 -15.36 5.85 -14.48
C ILE A 315 -15.99 6.10 -13.11
N ILE A 316 -16.67 5.09 -12.58
CA ILE A 316 -17.23 5.09 -11.23
C ILE A 316 -16.41 4.08 -10.44
N ALA A 317 -15.80 4.52 -9.35
CA ALA A 317 -14.88 3.70 -8.59
C ALA A 317 -14.99 3.91 -7.09
N THR A 318 -14.43 2.97 -6.34
CA THR A 318 -14.12 3.15 -4.92
C THR A 318 -12.65 3.50 -4.71
N GLN A 319 -12.14 3.43 -3.48
CA GLN A 319 -10.74 3.71 -3.12
C GLN A 319 -9.71 2.86 -3.88
N VAL A 320 -10.13 1.81 -4.59
CA VAL A 320 -9.23 0.90 -5.33
C VAL A 320 -8.37 1.61 -6.39
N ILE A 321 -8.74 2.81 -6.84
CA ILE A 321 -7.97 3.59 -7.81
C ILE A 321 -6.97 4.58 -7.18
N GLU A 322 -6.99 4.72 -5.85
CA GLU A 322 -6.10 5.64 -5.14
C GLU A 322 -4.63 5.24 -5.29
N VAL A 323 -4.32 3.94 -5.35
CA VAL A 323 -2.95 3.42 -5.39
C VAL A 323 -2.78 2.36 -6.49
N GLY A 324 -1.69 2.46 -7.25
CA GLY A 324 -1.31 1.42 -8.23
C GLY A 324 -2.26 1.28 -9.42
N VAL A 325 -2.84 2.40 -9.86
CA VAL A 325 -3.71 2.47 -11.06
C VAL A 325 -3.31 3.67 -11.92
N ASN A 326 -3.08 3.43 -13.21
CA ASN A 326 -2.68 4.46 -14.18
C ASN A 326 -3.88 5.01 -14.97
N ILE A 327 -4.75 5.78 -14.29
CA ILE A 327 -5.90 6.44 -14.92
C ILE A 327 -5.79 7.96 -14.73
N SER A 328 -6.23 8.72 -15.74
CA SER A 328 -6.32 10.18 -15.72
C SER A 328 -7.73 10.64 -16.08
N SER A 329 -8.29 11.59 -15.33
CA SER A 329 -9.56 12.28 -15.65
C SER A 329 -9.36 13.78 -15.86
N GLU A 330 -10.37 14.44 -16.41
CA GLU A 330 -10.44 15.91 -16.54
C GLU A 330 -11.41 16.53 -15.52
N VAL A 331 -12.45 15.78 -15.18
CA VAL A 331 -13.42 16.12 -14.15
C VAL A 331 -13.39 15.01 -13.11
N MET A 332 -13.32 15.39 -11.84
CA MET A 332 -13.37 14.45 -10.73
C MET A 332 -14.50 14.83 -9.79
N ILE A 333 -15.34 13.87 -9.46
CA ILE A 333 -16.28 13.95 -8.34
C ILE A 333 -15.79 12.98 -7.29
N SER A 334 -15.40 13.47 -6.12
CA SER A 334 -15.04 12.65 -4.98
C SER A 334 -16.08 12.81 -3.90
N GLU A 335 -16.60 11.71 -3.37
CA GLU A 335 -17.24 11.73 -2.06
C GLU A 335 -16.28 12.29 -1.02
N GLN A 336 -16.82 12.96 0.00
CA GLN A 336 -16.08 13.47 1.15
C GLN A 336 -15.20 12.36 1.76
N ALA A 337 -13.94 12.69 2.06
CA ALA A 337 -12.96 11.78 2.62
C ALA A 337 -11.90 12.59 3.37
N PRO A 338 -11.04 11.96 4.20
CA PRO A 338 -9.89 12.61 4.79
C PRO A 338 -8.97 13.22 3.71
N ILE A 339 -8.23 14.27 4.08
CA ILE A 339 -7.36 15.02 3.16
C ILE A 339 -6.36 14.12 2.43
N THR A 340 -5.84 13.09 3.10
CA THR A 340 -4.90 12.11 2.52
C THR A 340 -5.53 11.37 1.35
N SER A 341 -6.76 10.83 1.53
CA SER A 341 -7.51 10.16 0.45
C SER A 341 -7.86 11.14 -0.68
N ILE A 342 -8.30 12.37 -0.37
CA ILE A 342 -8.59 13.39 -1.39
C ILE A 342 -7.36 13.69 -2.24
N VAL A 343 -6.19 13.85 -1.64
CA VAL A 343 -4.94 14.10 -2.38
C VAL A 343 -4.58 12.91 -3.27
N GLN A 344 -4.71 11.68 -2.78
CA GLN A 344 -4.43 10.47 -3.59
C GLN A 344 -5.38 10.38 -4.78
N ARG A 345 -6.67 10.66 -4.57
CA ARG A 345 -7.68 10.75 -5.64
C ARG A 345 -7.32 11.82 -6.65
N VAL A 346 -6.99 13.04 -6.20
CA VAL A 346 -6.55 14.15 -7.07
C VAL A 346 -5.27 13.83 -7.84
N GLY A 347 -4.43 12.92 -7.35
CA GLY A 347 -3.32 12.33 -8.12
C GLY A 347 -3.74 11.62 -9.42
N ARG A 348 -5.05 11.41 -9.65
CA ARG A 348 -5.65 10.87 -10.89
C ARG A 348 -6.39 11.93 -11.71
N LEU A 349 -6.53 13.16 -11.20
CA LEU A 349 -7.08 14.29 -11.93
C LEU A 349 -5.96 14.97 -12.72
N LEU A 350 -6.09 15.10 -14.03
CA LEU A 350 -5.08 15.70 -14.93
C LEU A 350 -3.69 15.07 -14.76
N ARG A 351 -3.62 13.75 -14.58
CA ARG A 351 -2.36 13.04 -14.34
C ARG A 351 -1.42 13.11 -15.54
N ASP A 352 -1.96 13.06 -16.75
CA ASP A 352 -1.17 13.10 -18.00
C ASP A 352 -0.55 14.48 -18.29
N ASN A 353 -0.86 15.51 -17.49
CA ASN A 353 -0.37 16.88 -17.66
C ASN A 353 -0.67 17.52 -19.04
N LYS A 354 -1.65 16.98 -19.77
CA LYS A 354 -2.11 17.47 -21.08
C LYS A 354 -2.96 18.74 -21.01
N LYS A 355 -3.60 19.00 -19.86
CA LYS A 355 -4.40 20.21 -19.62
C LYS A 355 -3.89 20.94 -18.38
N ASP A 356 -4.12 22.25 -18.37
CA ASP A 356 -3.69 23.16 -17.31
C ASP A 356 -4.79 23.47 -16.30
N GLU A 357 -6.05 23.16 -16.64
CA GLU A 357 -7.22 23.43 -15.80
C GLU A 357 -8.13 22.21 -15.70
N GLY A 358 -8.68 21.98 -14.51
CA GLY A 358 -9.59 20.87 -14.23
C GLY A 358 -10.56 21.18 -13.12
N GLU A 359 -11.58 20.34 -12.99
CA GLU A 359 -12.65 20.52 -12.01
C GLU A 359 -12.66 19.38 -10.99
N LEU A 360 -12.63 19.73 -9.72
CA LEU A 360 -12.85 18.82 -8.60
C LEU A 360 -14.15 19.18 -7.90
N TYR A 361 -15.04 18.20 -7.76
CA TYR A 361 -16.27 18.31 -7.01
C TYR A 361 -16.17 17.44 -5.75
N ILE A 362 -16.28 18.04 -4.57
CA ILE A 362 -16.37 17.32 -3.30
C ILE A 362 -17.85 17.13 -2.95
N TRP A 363 -18.33 15.90 -3.04
CA TRP A 363 -19.70 15.52 -2.71
C TRP A 363 -19.84 15.20 -1.21
N LYS A 364 -20.55 16.07 -0.49
CA LYS A 364 -20.89 15.90 0.92
C LYS A 364 -22.12 15.02 1.06
N SER A 365 -21.93 13.71 0.96
CA SER A 365 -23.02 12.73 0.98
C SER A 365 -23.72 12.60 2.34
N GLY A 366 -23.12 13.14 3.42
CA GLY A 366 -23.56 12.91 4.80
C GLY A 366 -23.19 11.52 5.35
N ASN A 367 -22.52 10.67 4.55
CA ASN A 367 -21.97 9.39 4.98
C ASN A 367 -20.45 9.51 5.16
N TYR A 368 -19.96 9.13 6.35
CA TYR A 368 -18.55 9.24 6.71
C TYR A 368 -17.81 7.91 6.58
N TYR A 369 -18.52 6.78 6.60
CA TYR A 369 -17.90 5.46 6.52
C TYR A 369 -17.12 5.30 5.19
N PRO A 370 -15.91 4.69 5.21
CA PRO A 370 -15.26 4.01 6.35
C PRO A 370 -14.39 4.91 7.23
N TYR A 371 -14.41 6.21 7.01
CA TYR A 371 -13.48 7.15 7.64
C TYR A 371 -14.03 7.75 8.94
N ASP A 372 -13.11 8.28 9.75
CA ASP A 372 -13.46 9.06 10.92
C ASP A 372 -14.23 10.34 10.52
N LYS A 373 -15.31 10.61 11.27
CA LYS A 373 -16.20 11.73 10.98
C LYS A 373 -15.48 13.07 11.13
N ASP A 374 -14.71 13.25 12.20
CA ASP A 374 -14.06 14.53 12.51
C ASP A 374 -12.98 14.83 11.48
N GLU A 375 -12.21 13.83 11.04
CA GLU A 375 -11.22 13.99 9.98
C GLU A 375 -11.85 14.46 8.65
N VAL A 376 -12.97 13.85 8.26
CA VAL A 376 -13.70 14.21 7.04
C VAL A 376 -14.30 15.60 7.14
N GLU A 377 -14.96 15.94 8.26
CA GLU A 377 -15.57 17.27 8.44
C GLU A 377 -14.53 18.38 8.45
N ASN A 378 -13.41 18.18 9.17
CA ASN A 378 -12.31 19.13 9.19
C ASN A 378 -11.66 19.27 7.80
N THR A 379 -11.53 18.17 7.05
CA THR A 379 -11.03 18.21 5.66
C THR A 379 -11.92 19.09 4.79
N VAL A 380 -13.24 18.85 4.80
CA VAL A 380 -14.19 19.64 4.01
C VAL A 380 -14.16 21.12 4.43
N LYS A 381 -14.04 21.42 5.73
CA LYS A 381 -13.95 22.78 6.25
C LYS A 381 -12.70 23.52 5.77
N GLU A 382 -11.52 22.91 5.87
CA GLU A 382 -10.25 23.50 5.41
C GLU A 382 -10.20 23.65 3.88
N LEU A 383 -10.73 22.68 3.12
CA LEU A 383 -10.82 22.81 1.67
C LEU A 383 -11.75 23.95 1.25
N LYS A 384 -12.88 24.14 1.93
CA LYS A 384 -13.79 25.27 1.65
C LYS A 384 -13.12 26.62 1.92
N SER A 385 -12.37 26.74 3.02
CA SER A 385 -11.74 28.01 3.40
C SER A 385 -10.53 28.36 2.54
N LYS A 386 -9.84 27.36 1.98
CA LYS A 386 -8.60 27.54 1.21
C LYS A 386 -8.71 27.24 -0.29
N LYS A 387 -9.92 26.98 -0.83
CA LYS A 387 -10.11 26.50 -2.21
C LYS A 387 -9.38 27.30 -3.30
N ASP A 388 -9.23 28.62 -3.12
CA ASP A 388 -8.60 29.51 -4.09
C ASP A 388 -7.06 29.60 -3.96
N ASN A 389 -6.51 29.06 -2.86
CA ASN A 389 -5.08 29.18 -2.49
C ASN A 389 -4.42 27.83 -2.14
N ILE A 390 -5.04 26.70 -2.51
CA ILE A 390 -4.53 25.36 -2.22
C ILE A 390 -4.22 24.59 -3.51
N SER A 391 -3.05 23.97 -3.55
CA SER A 391 -2.70 22.96 -4.55
C SER A 391 -2.72 21.57 -3.94
N LEU A 392 -3.69 20.74 -4.34
CA LEU A 392 -3.79 19.35 -3.91
C LEU A 392 -2.80 18.39 -4.62
N LYS A 393 -1.94 18.91 -5.51
CA LYS A 393 -0.87 18.13 -6.16
C LYS A 393 0.52 18.36 -5.58
N LEU A 394 0.64 19.29 -4.64
CA LEU A 394 1.93 19.68 -4.06
C LEU A 394 1.92 19.44 -2.54
N PRO A 395 2.74 18.51 -2.02
CA PRO A 395 2.82 18.22 -0.58
C PRO A 395 3.03 19.45 0.30
N SER A 396 3.85 20.39 -0.13
CA SER A 396 4.09 21.62 0.62
C SER A 396 2.89 22.57 0.72
N SER A 397 1.88 22.42 -0.16
CA SER A 397 0.68 23.27 -0.14
C SER A 397 -0.39 22.74 0.81
N TYR A 398 -0.60 21.42 0.86
CA TYR A 398 -1.60 20.81 1.74
C TYR A 398 -1.03 20.23 3.04
N GLY A 399 0.29 20.15 3.19
CA GLY A 399 0.94 19.55 4.37
C GLY A 399 0.46 20.13 5.70
N GLU A 400 0.30 21.46 5.81
CA GLU A 400 -0.23 22.09 7.02
C GLU A 400 -1.68 21.70 7.36
N ILE A 401 -2.46 21.32 6.35
CA ILE A 401 -3.84 20.84 6.53
C ILE A 401 -3.80 19.40 7.02
N VAL A 402 -2.92 18.58 6.43
CA VAL A 402 -2.66 17.20 6.90
C VAL A 402 -2.22 17.23 8.37
N ASP A 403 -1.26 18.08 8.73
CA ASP A 403 -0.74 18.18 10.11
C ASP A 403 -1.79 18.61 11.14
N ARG A 404 -2.79 19.40 10.72
CA ARG A 404 -3.88 19.86 11.59
C ARG A 404 -4.96 18.81 11.80
N ILE A 405 -5.20 17.99 10.78
CA ILE A 405 -6.33 17.04 10.75
C ILE A 405 -5.87 15.67 11.24
N ILE A 406 -4.75 15.18 10.70
CA ILE A 406 -4.24 13.84 10.97
C ILE A 406 -3.54 13.85 12.32
N LYS A 407 -4.19 13.24 13.30
CA LYS A 407 -3.57 12.98 14.60
C LYS A 407 -2.54 11.86 14.45
N PRO A 408 -1.44 11.89 15.22
CA PRO A 408 -0.60 10.71 15.34
C PRO A 408 -1.45 9.55 15.88
N PRO A 409 -1.44 8.38 15.22
CA PRO A 409 -2.16 7.22 15.71
C PRO A 409 -1.59 6.75 17.04
N GLU A 410 -2.47 6.22 17.89
CA GLU A 410 -2.06 5.63 19.16
C GLU A 410 -1.20 4.38 18.92
N GLU A 411 -0.15 4.26 19.72
CA GLU A 411 0.77 3.13 19.68
C GLU A 411 0.34 2.08 20.70
N ASP A 412 0.18 0.83 20.26
CA ASP A 412 0.02 -0.27 21.20
C ASP A 412 1.40 -0.67 21.75
N LEU A 413 1.72 -0.15 22.92
CA LEU A 413 3.01 -0.39 23.58
C LEU A 413 3.26 -1.87 23.92
N ASP A 414 2.21 -2.68 24.08
CA ASP A 414 2.37 -4.11 24.34
C ASP A 414 2.68 -4.86 23.05
N LEU A 415 1.97 -4.58 21.96
CA LEU A 415 2.30 -5.11 20.63
C LEU A 415 3.74 -4.75 20.25
N LEU A 416 4.13 -3.49 20.47
CA LEU A 416 5.47 -3.01 20.17
C LEU A 416 6.58 -3.78 20.92
N LYS A 417 6.38 -4.07 22.21
CA LYS A 417 7.32 -4.87 23.02
C LYS A 417 7.41 -6.32 22.56
N GLU A 418 6.27 -6.94 22.22
CA GLU A 418 6.25 -8.31 21.73
C GLU A 418 6.95 -8.44 20.37
N LEU A 419 6.77 -7.44 19.49
CA LEU A 419 7.47 -7.36 18.22
C LEU A 419 9.00 -7.25 18.42
N ASP A 420 9.47 -6.40 19.33
CA ASP A 420 10.90 -6.36 19.69
C ASP A 420 11.39 -7.70 20.20
N TYR A 421 10.64 -8.33 21.12
CA TYR A 421 11.00 -9.63 21.68
C TYR A 421 11.19 -10.66 20.56
N ILE A 422 10.23 -10.78 19.64
CA ILE A 422 10.31 -11.73 18.52
C ILE A 422 11.50 -11.42 17.61
N ALA A 423 11.73 -10.15 17.29
CA ALA A 423 12.78 -9.74 16.36
C ALA A 423 14.19 -9.84 16.94
N GLU A 424 14.37 -9.57 18.23
CA GLU A 424 15.68 -9.50 18.89
C GLU A 424 16.09 -10.80 19.57
N ASN A 425 15.13 -11.54 20.15
CA ASN A 425 15.45 -12.77 20.86
C ASN A 425 15.77 -13.89 19.86
N LEU A 426 17.00 -14.38 19.86
CA LEU A 426 17.42 -15.51 19.01
C LEU A 426 16.63 -16.79 19.30
N PHE A 427 16.13 -16.96 20.52
CA PHE A 427 15.34 -18.13 20.94
C PHE A 427 13.84 -17.98 20.68
N ALA A 428 13.35 -16.79 20.34
CA ALA A 428 11.96 -16.66 19.91
C ALA A 428 11.77 -17.43 18.59
N THR A 429 10.61 -18.05 18.44
CA THR A 429 10.29 -18.94 17.32
C THR A 429 9.05 -18.44 16.59
N ARG A 430 8.67 -19.16 15.53
CA ARG A 430 7.37 -18.95 14.87
C ARG A 430 6.19 -19.06 15.84
N GLU A 431 6.28 -19.89 16.89
CA GLU A 431 5.20 -20.05 17.86
C GLU A 431 4.92 -18.76 18.64
N ASP A 432 5.96 -17.95 18.91
CA ASP A 432 5.80 -16.66 19.58
C ASP A 432 5.04 -15.67 18.69
N LEU A 433 5.35 -15.66 17.38
CA LEU A 433 4.56 -14.90 16.41
C LEU A 433 3.12 -15.42 16.34
N GLU A 434 2.90 -16.74 16.34
CA GLU A 434 1.54 -17.31 16.30
C GLU A 434 0.72 -16.89 17.53
N LYS A 435 1.32 -16.87 18.73
CA LYS A 435 0.70 -16.33 19.95
C LYS A 435 0.34 -14.85 19.80
N LEU A 436 1.23 -14.06 19.20
CA LEU A 436 0.99 -12.65 18.92
C LEU A 436 -0.17 -12.46 17.94
N LEU A 437 -0.19 -13.21 16.83
CA LEU A 437 -1.26 -13.15 15.83
C LEU A 437 -2.59 -13.67 16.38
N ASP A 438 -2.57 -14.59 17.34
CA ASP A 438 -3.77 -15.02 18.07
C ASP A 438 -4.38 -13.89 18.91
N LYS A 439 -3.54 -13.00 19.47
CA LYS A 439 -3.96 -11.83 20.25
C LYS A 439 -4.41 -10.68 19.34
N TYR A 440 -3.64 -10.37 18.30
CA TYR A 440 -3.81 -9.14 17.49
C TYR A 440 -4.46 -9.35 16.13
N CYS A 441 -4.74 -10.59 15.75
CA CYS A 441 -5.24 -10.99 14.44
C CYS A 441 -4.24 -10.83 13.29
N THR A 442 -3.69 -9.65 13.10
CA THR A 442 -2.79 -9.31 12.00
C THR A 442 -1.83 -8.22 12.46
N LEU A 443 -0.64 -8.17 11.84
CA LEU A 443 0.32 -7.09 12.04
C LEU A 443 -0.08 -5.82 11.26
N THR A 444 -1.13 -5.91 10.44
CA THR A 444 -1.72 -4.79 9.71
C THR A 444 -3.19 -4.63 10.11
N ASN A 445 -3.97 -3.77 9.43
CA ASN A 445 -5.33 -3.43 9.88
C ASN A 445 -6.44 -4.35 9.34
N SER A 446 -6.16 -5.14 8.31
CA SER A 446 -7.19 -6.01 7.72
C SER A 446 -6.64 -7.38 7.40
N TYR A 447 -7.42 -8.40 7.74
CA TYR A 447 -7.13 -9.77 7.36
C TYR A 447 -8.03 -10.13 6.18
N VAL A 448 -7.41 -10.38 5.03
CA VAL A 448 -8.12 -10.61 3.77
C VAL A 448 -8.30 -12.10 3.54
N ILE A 449 -9.52 -12.52 3.21
CA ILE A 449 -9.86 -13.88 2.79
C ILE A 449 -10.41 -13.82 1.37
N ASN A 450 -9.90 -14.66 0.47
CA ASN A 450 -10.46 -14.75 -0.87
C ASN A 450 -11.79 -15.50 -0.85
N VAL A 451 -12.70 -15.14 -1.74
CA VAL A 451 -13.90 -15.93 -2.04
C VAL A 451 -13.96 -16.30 -3.52
N ALA A 452 -14.63 -17.40 -3.82
CA ALA A 452 -14.89 -17.85 -5.19
C ALA A 452 -16.23 -18.59 -5.23
N TYR A 453 -16.98 -18.48 -6.33
CA TYR A 453 -18.24 -19.22 -6.50
C TYR A 453 -18.01 -20.58 -7.18
N ASP A 454 -17.18 -20.62 -8.22
CA ASP A 454 -16.75 -21.85 -8.90
C ASP A 454 -15.32 -22.22 -8.45
N THR A 455 -14.88 -23.46 -8.72
CA THR A 455 -13.51 -23.90 -8.42
C THR A 455 -12.52 -23.02 -9.17
N PRO A 456 -11.64 -22.26 -8.47
CA PRO A 456 -10.75 -21.32 -9.12
C PRO A 456 -9.66 -22.04 -9.91
N ALA A 457 -9.55 -21.73 -11.20
CA ALA A 457 -8.49 -22.27 -12.07
C ALA A 457 -7.19 -21.47 -11.90
N SER A 458 -7.31 -20.21 -11.49
CA SER A 458 -6.17 -19.33 -11.19
C SER A 458 -6.55 -18.26 -10.17
N GLU A 459 -5.57 -17.47 -9.73
CA GLU A 459 -5.82 -16.29 -8.89
C GLU A 459 -6.78 -15.28 -9.53
N ARG A 460 -6.91 -15.27 -10.87
CA ARG A 460 -7.83 -14.36 -11.58
C ARG A 460 -9.29 -14.60 -11.20
N ASP A 461 -9.63 -15.81 -10.75
CA ASP A 461 -11.00 -16.20 -10.36
C ASP A 461 -11.38 -15.77 -8.94
N LEU A 462 -10.41 -15.26 -8.18
CA LEU A 462 -10.59 -14.92 -6.77
C LEU A 462 -11.14 -13.50 -6.58
N ILE A 463 -11.92 -13.33 -5.53
CA ILE A 463 -12.40 -12.03 -5.05
C ILE A 463 -11.86 -11.81 -3.64
N PRO A 464 -10.86 -10.92 -3.44
CA PRO A 464 -10.33 -10.62 -2.11
C PRO A 464 -11.33 -9.78 -1.30
N LEU A 465 -11.68 -10.23 -0.10
CA LEU A 465 -12.58 -9.53 0.80
C LEU A 465 -12.01 -9.42 2.20
N ASP A 466 -12.53 -8.45 2.96
CA ASP A 466 -12.42 -8.47 4.41
C ASP A 466 -12.90 -9.82 4.96
N GLY A 467 -12.16 -10.39 5.90
CA GLY A 467 -12.39 -11.75 6.36
C GLY A 467 -13.74 -11.96 7.06
N ASP A 468 -14.21 -10.98 7.84
CA ASP A 468 -15.53 -11.07 8.47
C ASP A 468 -16.63 -11.04 7.41
N LEU A 469 -16.46 -10.19 6.39
CA LEU A 469 -17.37 -10.12 5.27
C LEU A 469 -17.39 -11.43 4.46
N ALA A 470 -16.22 -12.00 4.16
CA ALA A 470 -16.09 -13.26 3.44
C ALA A 470 -16.85 -14.39 4.14
N LEU A 471 -16.74 -14.49 5.46
CA LEU A 471 -17.42 -15.51 6.27
C LEU A 471 -18.92 -15.29 6.45
N LYS A 472 -19.37 -14.04 6.35
CA LYS A 472 -20.79 -13.72 6.38
C LYS A 472 -21.52 -14.24 5.15
N ILE A 473 -20.86 -14.23 3.99
CA ILE A 473 -21.44 -14.65 2.71
C ILE A 473 -21.06 -16.07 2.28
N ALA A 474 -20.10 -16.70 2.96
CA ALA A 474 -19.66 -18.05 2.68
C ALA A 474 -20.81 -19.05 2.86
N ILE A 475 -20.89 -20.05 1.97
CA ILE A 475 -21.84 -21.15 2.07
C ILE A 475 -21.51 -21.98 3.32
N ARG A 476 -22.52 -22.21 4.15
CA ARG A 476 -22.38 -22.95 5.42
C ARG A 476 -22.92 -24.38 5.29
N GLY A 477 -22.18 -25.33 5.85
CA GLY A 477 -22.71 -26.62 6.27
C GLY A 477 -23.23 -26.54 7.71
N ASN A 478 -23.52 -27.69 8.34
CA ASN A 478 -24.03 -27.73 9.72
C ASN A 478 -23.06 -27.07 10.72
N ASP A 479 -21.79 -27.48 10.72
CA ASP A 479 -20.76 -26.99 11.67
C ASP A 479 -19.47 -26.47 10.97
N CYS A 480 -19.57 -26.13 9.68
CA CYS A 480 -18.42 -25.76 8.86
C CYS A 480 -18.80 -24.78 7.74
N VAL A 481 -17.80 -24.17 7.11
CA VAL A 481 -17.95 -23.37 5.90
C VAL A 481 -17.31 -24.09 4.72
N TYR A 482 -17.96 -24.05 3.56
CA TYR A 482 -17.39 -24.63 2.35
C TYR A 482 -16.26 -23.75 1.85
N ALA A 483 -15.13 -24.37 1.50
CA ALA A 483 -13.94 -23.69 1.03
C ALA A 483 -13.25 -24.52 -0.06
N TYR A 484 -12.56 -23.80 -0.93
CA TYR A 484 -11.55 -24.36 -1.82
C TYR A 484 -10.22 -24.36 -1.07
N VAL A 485 -9.59 -25.52 -0.93
CA VAL A 485 -8.32 -25.70 -0.24
C VAL A 485 -7.23 -26.13 -1.22
N GLU A 486 -6.03 -25.63 -1.01
CA GLU A 486 -4.83 -26.08 -1.70
C GLU A 486 -4.27 -27.32 -0.99
N GLU A 487 -4.08 -28.41 -1.72
CA GLU A 487 -3.44 -29.63 -1.21
C GLU A 487 -1.92 -29.55 -1.36
N TYR A 488 -1.19 -29.81 -0.28
CA TYR A 488 0.26 -29.89 -0.27
C TYR A 488 0.70 -31.31 0.09
N MET A 489 1.46 -31.94 -0.83
CA MET A 489 2.05 -33.26 -0.63
C MET A 489 3.51 -33.12 -0.16
N PRO A 490 3.89 -33.67 1.00
CA PRO A 490 5.25 -33.54 1.54
C PRO A 490 6.33 -34.24 0.71
N GLU A 491 5.95 -35.20 -0.13
CA GLU A 491 6.90 -35.99 -0.92
C GLU A 491 6.57 -35.97 -2.41
N ARG A 492 7.30 -35.16 -3.19
CA ARG A 492 7.79 -35.48 -4.54
C ARG A 492 8.53 -34.29 -5.16
N LYS A 493 9.54 -34.61 -5.97
CA LYS A 493 9.99 -33.79 -7.11
C LYS A 493 8.82 -33.63 -8.09
N VAL A 494 7.84 -32.79 -7.77
CA VAL A 494 6.75 -32.43 -8.69
C VAL A 494 7.03 -31.01 -9.16
N GLU A 495 6.85 -30.80 -10.46
CA GLU A 495 6.79 -29.49 -11.11
C GLU A 495 6.07 -28.50 -10.18
N LEU A 496 6.74 -27.40 -9.84
CA LEU A 496 6.35 -26.39 -8.85
C LEU A 496 4.98 -25.70 -9.09
N ASP A 497 4.18 -26.17 -10.06
CA ASP A 497 3.17 -25.36 -10.74
C ASP A 497 1.75 -25.94 -10.77
N LYS A 498 1.50 -27.15 -10.22
CA LYS A 498 0.12 -27.66 -10.10
C LYS A 498 -0.33 -27.73 -8.65
N VAL A 499 -0.92 -26.63 -8.19
CA VAL A 499 -1.72 -26.59 -6.97
C VAL A 499 -3.00 -27.38 -7.22
N ASN A 500 -3.18 -28.51 -6.53
CA ASN A 500 -4.43 -29.25 -6.58
C ASN A 500 -5.45 -28.55 -5.67
N VAL A 501 -6.43 -27.87 -6.27
CA VAL A 501 -7.49 -27.19 -5.52
C VAL A 501 -8.68 -28.13 -5.39
N ARG A 502 -9.11 -28.37 -4.15
CA ARG A 502 -10.26 -29.23 -3.82
C ARG A 502 -11.29 -28.45 -3.02
N GLU A 503 -12.57 -28.72 -3.28
CA GLU A 503 -13.66 -28.26 -2.41
C GLU A 503 -13.80 -29.17 -1.18
N THR A 504 -13.88 -28.57 0.00
CA THR A 504 -14.14 -29.28 1.28
C THR A 504 -14.89 -28.39 2.27
N CYS A 505 -15.35 -28.96 3.38
CA CYS A 505 -15.98 -28.22 4.47
C CYS A 505 -14.99 -28.03 5.62
N VAL A 506 -14.73 -26.78 5.98
CA VAL A 506 -13.71 -26.40 6.96
C VAL A 506 -14.35 -25.78 8.20
N LYS A 507 -13.95 -26.25 9.37
CA LYS A 507 -14.43 -25.69 10.64
C LYS A 507 -13.66 -24.40 10.95
N ILE A 508 -14.37 -23.26 10.91
CA ILE A 508 -13.83 -21.95 11.24
C ILE A 508 -14.59 -21.42 12.46
N THR A 509 -13.93 -21.38 13.61
CA THR A 509 -14.53 -20.92 14.88
C THR A 509 -14.13 -19.50 15.21
N LYS A 510 -12.86 -19.17 14.97
CA LYS A 510 -12.28 -17.84 15.15
C LYS A 510 -11.71 -17.42 13.81
N PRO A 511 -12.50 -16.73 12.96
CA PRO A 511 -12.14 -16.29 11.61
C PRO A 511 -10.69 -15.86 11.45
N CYS A 512 -10.36 -14.83 12.21
CA CYS A 512 -9.08 -14.19 12.38
C CYS A 512 -7.88 -15.14 12.65
N ARG A 513 -8.10 -16.27 13.33
CA ARG A 513 -7.05 -17.25 13.68
C ARG A 513 -7.03 -18.43 12.73
N ASP A 514 -8.22 -18.97 12.46
CA ASP A 514 -8.36 -20.26 11.82
C ASP A 514 -8.11 -20.18 10.30
N TYR A 515 -8.27 -19.00 9.68
CA TYR A 515 -8.11 -18.85 8.24
C TYR A 515 -6.67 -19.09 7.73
N ARG A 516 -5.66 -18.94 8.60
CA ARG A 516 -4.24 -19.16 8.27
C ARG A 516 -3.73 -20.53 8.66
N LYS A 517 -4.52 -21.31 9.40
CA LYS A 517 -4.07 -22.60 9.93
C LYS A 517 -3.99 -23.62 8.82
N VAL A 518 -3.02 -24.51 8.96
CA VAL A 518 -2.93 -25.72 8.16
C VAL A 518 -3.98 -26.71 8.69
N PHE A 519 -4.80 -27.23 7.78
CA PHE A 519 -5.73 -28.31 8.07
C PHE A 519 -5.07 -29.64 7.71
N TYR A 520 -5.29 -30.65 8.54
CA TYR A 520 -4.73 -31.98 8.37
C TYR A 520 -5.88 -32.95 8.14
N ASP A 521 -5.77 -33.73 7.07
CA ASP A 521 -6.65 -34.85 6.77
C ASP A 521 -5.77 -36.01 6.28
N GLU A 522 -5.71 -37.08 7.07
CA GLU A 522 -4.72 -38.17 6.93
C GLU A 522 -3.27 -37.63 6.84
N ASP A 523 -2.52 -38.01 5.81
CA ASP A 523 -1.13 -37.58 5.57
C ASP A 523 -1.02 -36.27 4.78
N LYS A 524 -2.16 -35.61 4.48
CA LYS A 524 -2.23 -34.44 3.60
C LYS A 524 -2.42 -33.16 4.39
N ARG A 525 -1.80 -32.09 3.88
CA ARG A 525 -1.85 -30.76 4.46
C ARG A 525 -2.60 -29.83 3.54
N TYR A 526 -3.49 -29.03 4.11
CA TYR A 526 -4.36 -28.14 3.36
C TYR A 526 -4.29 -26.71 3.89
N ILE A 527 -4.39 -25.74 3.00
CA ILE A 527 -4.58 -24.32 3.33
C ILE A 527 -5.82 -23.82 2.62
N ILE A 528 -6.61 -22.96 3.28
CA ILE A 528 -7.74 -22.29 2.64
C ILE A 528 -7.22 -21.39 1.51
N TYR A 529 -7.64 -21.70 0.29
CA TYR A 529 -7.38 -20.87 -0.89
C TYR A 529 -8.44 -19.77 -1.01
N ALA A 530 -9.71 -20.17 -0.89
CA ALA A 530 -10.87 -19.29 -0.95
C ALA A 530 -12.08 -19.91 -0.24
N LEU A 531 -12.95 -19.09 0.35
CA LEU A 531 -14.27 -19.56 0.81
C LEU A 531 -15.24 -19.65 -0.37
N LYS A 532 -16.08 -20.68 -0.37
CA LYS A 532 -17.09 -20.88 -1.40
C LYS A 532 -18.29 -19.96 -1.13
N ILE A 533 -18.74 -19.25 -2.14
CA ILE A 533 -19.90 -18.36 -2.09
C ILE A 533 -20.94 -18.76 -3.13
N ASP A 534 -22.18 -18.28 -2.94
CA ASP A 534 -23.26 -18.50 -3.91
C ASP A 534 -22.99 -17.72 -5.20
N LYS A 535 -23.09 -18.40 -6.35
CA LYS A 535 -22.89 -17.84 -7.69
C LYS A 535 -23.88 -16.72 -8.00
N GLU A 536 -25.09 -16.77 -7.46
CA GLU A 536 -26.12 -15.73 -7.65
C GLU A 536 -25.72 -14.37 -7.08
N LEU A 537 -24.76 -14.34 -6.14
CA LEU A 537 -24.26 -13.08 -5.58
C LEU A 537 -23.33 -12.33 -6.55
N TYR A 538 -22.83 -12.97 -7.60
CA TYR A 538 -21.88 -12.37 -8.54
C TYR A 538 -22.54 -11.98 -9.86
N ASN A 539 -22.30 -10.75 -10.30
CA ASN A 539 -22.71 -10.25 -11.60
C ASN A 539 -21.49 -9.66 -12.33
N GLU A 540 -21.26 -10.01 -13.59
CA GLU A 540 -20.05 -9.56 -14.33
C GLU A 540 -20.01 -8.03 -14.54
N GLU A 541 -21.15 -7.36 -14.56
CA GLU A 541 -21.21 -5.91 -14.73
C GLU A 541 -20.98 -5.17 -13.41
N THR A 542 -21.56 -5.67 -12.30
CA THR A 542 -21.62 -4.99 -10.99
C THR A 542 -20.82 -5.65 -9.87
N GLY A 543 -20.19 -6.79 -10.15
CA GLY A 543 -19.38 -7.57 -9.22
C GLY A 543 -20.21 -8.31 -8.17
N LEU A 544 -19.59 -8.59 -7.03
CA LEU A 544 -20.20 -9.29 -5.92
C LEU A 544 -21.13 -8.38 -5.09
N ARG A 545 -22.39 -8.78 -4.97
CA ARG A 545 -23.41 -8.16 -4.11
C ARG A 545 -23.50 -8.91 -2.78
N LEU A 546 -23.63 -8.16 -1.68
CA LEU A 546 -23.71 -8.73 -0.32
C LEU A 546 -25.12 -9.15 0.11
N LYS A 547 -26.11 -8.84 -0.73
CA LYS A 547 -27.51 -9.21 -0.57
C LYS A 547 -27.98 -9.72 -1.93
N LYS A 548 -28.81 -10.76 -1.92
CA LYS A 548 -29.54 -11.21 -3.12
C LYS A 548 -30.53 -10.13 -3.56
#